data_AF-A0A0C4F0E1-F1
#
_entry.id   AF-A0A0C4F0E1-F1
#
_cell.length_a   1.000
_cell.length_b   1.000
_cell.length_c   1.000
_cell.angle_alpha   90.00
_cell.angle_beta   90.00
_cell.angle_gamma   90.00
#
_symmetry.space_group_name_H-M   'P 1'
#
loop_
_entity.id
_entity.type
_entity.pdbx_description
1 polymer ?
#
loop_
_entity_poly.entity_id
_entity_poly.type
_entity_poly.pdbx_seq_one_letter_code
_entity_poly.pdbx_strand_id
1 'polypeptide(L)'
;MISQTIKFQKSRIPSDGLSLGHFVFQTKIRSLYRNILRETRYLGTNQIRRETISWIRYEFMKPIPGKLDKHNNQDFLAQINRQLKQIKNSSMLIGGGFEKLRGGRN
;
A
#
# COMPACT_ATOMS: atom_id res chain seq x y z
N MET A 1 17.23 -48.11 -16.82
CA MET A 1 16.98 -46.66 -16.84
C MET A 1 16.30 -46.29 -15.52
N ILE A 2 17.01 -45.64 -14.60
CA ILE A 2 16.53 -45.34 -13.24
C ILE A 2 15.82 -43.99 -13.29
N SER A 3 14.50 -44.00 -13.14
CA SER A 3 13.68 -42.79 -13.08
C SER A 3 13.80 -42.18 -11.67
N GLN A 4 14.67 -41.19 -11.51
CA GLN A 4 14.81 -40.44 -10.26
C GLN A 4 13.61 -39.50 -10.12
N THR A 5 12.65 -39.87 -9.28
CA THR A 5 11.56 -39.00 -8.86
C THR A 5 12.14 -37.91 -7.96
N ILE A 6 12.25 -36.69 -8.49
CA ILE A 6 12.65 -35.50 -7.75
C ILE A 6 11.56 -35.20 -6.71
N LYS A 7 11.78 -35.65 -5.47
CA LYS A 7 10.96 -35.24 -4.32
C LYS A 7 11.28 -33.79 -4.03
N PHE A 8 10.40 -32.88 -4.45
CA PHE A 8 10.41 -31.50 -3.98
C PHE A 8 10.25 -31.52 -2.46
N GLN A 9 11.36 -31.32 -1.74
CA GLN A 9 11.32 -31.11 -0.31
C GLN A 9 10.47 -29.86 -0.07
N LYS A 10 9.35 -30.04 0.63
CA LYS A 10 8.53 -28.96 1.18
C LYS A 10 9.43 -28.14 2.09
N SER A 11 10.00 -27.06 1.56
CA SER A 11 10.92 -26.17 2.27
C SER A 11 10.29 -25.78 3.61
N ARG A 12 10.91 -26.21 4.71
CA ARG A 12 10.55 -25.78 6.06
C ARG A 12 10.74 -24.27 6.10
N ILE A 13 9.63 -23.54 6.06
CA ILE A 13 9.61 -22.09 6.27
C ILE A 13 10.17 -21.85 7.69
N PRO A 14 11.12 -20.91 7.88
CA PRO A 14 11.73 -20.65 9.18
C PRO A 14 10.68 -20.31 10.25
N SER A 15 10.96 -20.67 11.51
CA SER A 15 10.11 -20.46 12.69
C SER A 15 9.76 -19.00 12.98
N ASP A 16 10.43 -18.05 12.31
CA ASP A 16 10.26 -16.61 12.50
C ASP A 16 9.02 -16.03 11.77
N GLY A 17 8.16 -16.89 11.20
CA GLY A 17 6.76 -16.55 10.93
C GLY A 17 6.46 -15.67 9.73
N LEU A 18 7.47 -15.24 8.94
CA LEU A 18 7.26 -14.41 7.75
C LEU A 18 7.27 -15.25 6.46
N SER A 19 6.09 -15.53 5.92
CA SER A 19 5.93 -16.23 4.64
C SER A 19 6.25 -15.34 3.44
N LEU A 20 6.54 -15.93 2.27
CA LEU A 20 6.63 -15.21 0.99
C LEU A 20 5.38 -14.35 0.73
N GLY A 21 4.21 -14.82 1.16
CA GLY A 21 2.97 -14.06 1.08
C GLY A 21 3.01 -12.74 1.85
N HIS A 22 3.69 -12.72 3.01
CA HIS A 22 3.89 -11.52 3.82
C HIS A 22 4.79 -10.51 3.09
N PHE A 23 5.87 -10.98 2.46
CA PHE A 23 6.79 -10.13 1.69
C PHE A 23 6.09 -9.49 0.48
N VAL A 24 5.36 -10.30 -0.29
CA VAL A 24 4.58 -9.82 -1.45
C VAL A 24 3.53 -8.81 -1.00
N PHE A 25 2.85 -9.06 0.12
CA PHE A 25 1.87 -8.15 0.69
C PHE A 25 2.51 -6.81 1.10
N GLN A 26 3.61 -6.82 1.86
CA GLN A 26 4.34 -5.60 2.21
C GLN A 26 4.75 -4.80 0.97
N THR A 27 5.22 -5.47 -0.08
CA THR A 27 5.61 -4.81 -1.34
C THR A 27 4.42 -4.12 -2.00
N LYS A 28 3.26 -4.79 -2.04
CA LYS A 28 2.01 -4.22 -2.57
C LYS A 28 1.54 -3.01 -1.75
N ILE A 29 1.56 -3.11 -0.42
CA ILE A 29 1.20 -2.00 0.49
C ILE A 29 2.13 -0.79 0.29
N ARG A 30 3.44 -1.01 0.19
CA ARG A 30 4.41 0.07 -0.10
C ARG A 30 4.14 0.74 -1.45
N SER A 31 3.80 -0.04 -2.47
CA SER A 31 3.44 0.50 -3.78
C SER A 31 2.18 1.35 -3.72
N LEU A 32 1.16 0.84 -3.03
CA LEU A 32 -0.12 1.51 -2.84
C LEU A 32 0.03 2.83 -2.09
N TYR A 33 0.75 2.82 -0.96
CA TYR A 33 1.05 4.03 -0.19
C TYR A 33 1.69 5.12 -1.07
N ARG A 34 2.71 4.77 -1.86
CA ARG A 34 3.34 5.72 -2.80
C ARG A 34 2.38 6.24 -3.85
N ASN A 35 1.48 5.41 -4.36
CA ASN A 35 0.46 5.84 -5.33
C ASN A 35 -0.53 6.81 -4.70
N ILE A 36 -1.02 6.55 -3.47
CA ILE A 36 -1.89 7.49 -2.75
C ILE A 36 -1.20 8.85 -2.60
N LEU A 37 0.04 8.88 -2.09
CA LEU A 37 0.80 10.14 -1.93
C LEU A 37 1.03 10.90 -3.24
N ARG A 38 1.03 10.19 -4.37
CA ARG A 38 1.16 10.80 -5.71
C ARG A 38 -0.15 11.39 -6.18
N GLU A 39 -1.29 10.75 -5.89
CA GLU A 39 -2.62 11.24 -6.24
C GLU A 39 -3.03 12.44 -5.38
N THR A 40 -2.48 12.57 -4.15
CA THR A 40 -2.69 13.79 -3.35
C THR A 40 -2.05 15.04 -3.93
N ARG A 41 -1.25 14.94 -5.00
CA ARG A 41 -0.71 16.11 -5.70
C ARG A 41 -1.81 17.04 -6.19
N TYR A 42 -2.93 16.49 -6.64
CA TYR A 42 -4.04 17.26 -7.22
C TYR A 42 -5.09 17.69 -6.19
N LEU A 43 -4.82 17.48 -4.89
CA LEU A 43 -5.73 17.91 -3.81
C LEU A 43 -5.49 19.40 -3.51
N GLY A 44 -6.14 20.27 -4.27
CA GLY A 44 -6.31 21.69 -3.97
C GLY A 44 -5.06 22.40 -3.47
N THR A 45 -5.15 23.02 -2.29
CA THR A 45 -4.06 23.81 -1.68
C THR A 45 -2.99 22.94 -1.02
N ASN A 46 -1.77 23.48 -0.89
CA ASN A 46 -0.68 22.80 -0.18
C ASN A 46 -1.02 22.43 1.27
N GLN A 47 -1.86 23.22 1.95
CA GLN A 47 -2.30 22.96 3.32
C GLN A 47 -3.15 21.69 3.39
N ILE A 48 -4.21 21.62 2.57
CA ILE A 48 -5.09 20.45 2.46
C ILE A 48 -4.27 19.20 2.11
N ARG A 49 -3.30 19.35 1.20
CA ARG A 49 -2.41 18.27 0.83
C ARG A 49 -1.55 17.77 2.01
N ARG A 50 -0.99 18.66 2.83
CA ARG A 50 -0.21 18.28 4.02
C ARG A 50 -1.07 17.55 5.04
N GLU A 51 -2.26 18.07 5.33
CA GLU A 51 -3.24 17.45 6.24
C GLU A 51 -3.63 16.06 5.76
N THR A 52 -3.96 15.92 4.47
CA THR A 52 -4.31 14.64 3.86
C THR A 52 -3.14 13.64 3.95
N ILE A 53 -1.90 14.07 3.67
CA ILE A 53 -0.72 13.20 3.79
C ILE A 53 -0.52 12.73 5.24
N SER A 54 -0.67 13.63 6.22
CA SER A 54 -0.56 13.29 7.64
C SER A 54 -1.63 12.28 8.05
N TRP A 55 -2.87 12.48 7.59
CA TRP A 55 -3.96 11.53 7.83
C TRP A 55 -3.69 10.16 7.19
N ILE A 56 -3.26 10.10 5.92
CA ILE A 56 -2.90 8.84 5.25
C ILE A 56 -1.78 8.12 6.00
N ARG A 57 -0.74 8.84 6.44
CA ARG A 57 0.34 8.25 7.23
C ARG A 57 -0.19 7.60 8.49
N TYR A 58 -1.04 8.31 9.23
CA TYR A 58 -1.67 7.79 10.43
C TYR A 58 -2.46 6.52 10.15
N GLU A 59 -3.30 6.48 9.11
CA GLU A 59 -4.06 5.29 8.72
C GLU A 59 -3.16 4.08 8.38
N PHE A 60 -2.03 4.30 7.69
CA PHE A 60 -1.09 3.23 7.37
C PHE A 60 -0.21 2.79 8.56
N MET A 61 -0.11 3.60 9.62
CA MET A 61 0.59 3.24 10.85
C MET A 61 -0.30 2.48 11.84
N LYS A 62 -1.63 2.49 11.66
CA LYS A 62 -2.53 1.71 12.51
C LYS A 62 -2.19 0.22 12.37
N PRO A 63 -2.00 -0.50 13.49
CA PRO A 63 -1.84 -1.94 13.43
C PRO A 63 -3.09 -2.55 12.78
N ILE A 64 -2.89 -3.32 11.71
CA ILE A 64 -3.99 -4.02 11.05
C ILE A 64 -4.56 -5.02 12.07
N PRO A 65 -5.81 -4.86 12.53
CA PRO A 65 -6.37 -5.76 13.53
C PRO A 65 -6.59 -7.14 12.89
N GLY A 66 -6.08 -8.19 13.56
CA GLY A 66 -6.24 -9.59 13.16
C GLY A 66 -4.94 -10.27 12.73
N LYS A 67 -4.97 -11.61 12.65
CA LYS A 67 -3.87 -12.37 12.03
C LYS A 67 -3.83 -11.98 10.54
N LEU A 68 -2.63 -11.62 10.05
CA LEU A 68 -2.36 -11.37 8.62
C LEU A 68 -2.48 -12.68 7.83
N ASP A 69 -3.70 -13.16 7.65
CA ASP A 69 -4.00 -14.29 6.77
C ASP A 69 -4.06 -13.83 5.32
N LYS A 70 -3.70 -14.74 4.42
CA LYS A 70 -3.55 -14.47 2.99
C LYS A 70 -4.84 -13.90 2.35
N HIS A 71 -6.01 -14.29 2.86
CA HIS A 71 -7.32 -13.80 2.42
C HIS A 71 -7.58 -12.36 2.88
N ASN A 72 -7.42 -12.08 4.17
CA ASN A 72 -7.59 -10.75 4.76
C ASN A 72 -6.71 -9.69 4.07
N ASN A 73 -5.50 -10.10 3.67
CA ASN A 73 -4.55 -9.26 2.95
C ASN A 73 -5.04 -8.86 1.55
N GLN A 74 -5.74 -9.72 0.83
CA GLN A 74 -6.27 -9.40 -0.50
C GLN A 74 -7.48 -8.48 -0.41
N ASP A 75 -8.38 -8.72 0.53
CA ASP A 75 -9.57 -7.90 0.73
C ASP A 75 -9.21 -6.48 1.19
N PHE A 76 -8.25 -6.36 2.11
CA PHE A 76 -7.71 -5.08 2.53
C PHE A 76 -7.09 -4.29 1.36
N LEU A 77 -6.28 -4.97 0.52
CA LEU A 77 -5.72 -4.34 -0.68
C LEU A 77 -6.82 -3.92 -1.67
N ALA A 78 -7.85 -4.74 -1.86
CA ALA A 78 -8.96 -4.40 -2.75
C ALA A 78 -9.75 -3.18 -2.23
N GLN A 79 -10.02 -3.13 -0.93
CA GLN A 79 -10.71 -2.01 -0.28
C GLN A 79 -9.92 -0.70 -0.44
N ILE A 80 -8.62 -0.70 -0.14
CA ILE A 80 -7.80 0.52 -0.28
C ILE A 80 -7.67 0.93 -1.75
N ASN A 81 -7.54 0.00 -2.69
CA ASN A 81 -7.52 0.34 -4.12
C ASN A 81 -8.83 1.00 -4.58
N ARG A 82 -9.99 0.55 -4.06
CA ARG A 82 -11.28 1.19 -4.34
C ARG A 82 -11.35 2.60 -3.76
N GLN A 83 -10.93 2.78 -2.52
CA GLN A 83 -10.87 4.10 -1.87
C GLN A 83 -9.93 5.06 -2.62
N LEU A 84 -8.75 4.58 -3.05
CA LEU A 84 -7.83 5.35 -3.89
C LEU A 84 -8.51 5.82 -5.18
N LYS A 85 -9.23 4.92 -5.87
CA LYS A 85 -9.92 5.27 -7.12
C LYS A 85 -10.99 6.34 -6.89
N GLN A 86 -11.69 6.29 -5.76
CA GLN A 86 -12.65 7.33 -5.37
C GLN A 86 -11.95 8.67 -5.13
N ILE A 87 -10.88 8.69 -4.32
CA ILE A 87 -10.11 9.92 -4.04
C ILE A 87 -9.58 10.53 -5.34
N LYS A 88 -9.05 9.71 -6.24
CA LYS A 88 -8.55 10.15 -7.55
C LYS A 88 -9.64 10.79 -8.41
N ASN A 89 -10.81 10.18 -8.47
CA ASN A 89 -11.92 10.74 -9.24
C ASN A 89 -12.38 12.08 -8.64
N SER A 90 -12.47 12.16 -7.30
CA SER A 90 -12.82 13.41 -6.61
C SER A 90 -11.78 14.51 -6.81
N SER A 91 -10.48 14.19 -6.82
CA SER A 91 -9.41 15.17 -7.04
C SER A 91 -9.34 15.66 -8.48
N MET A 92 -9.71 14.84 -9.48
CA MET A 92 -9.83 15.28 -10.88
C MET A 92 -10.92 16.34 -11.09
N LEU A 93 -12.00 16.31 -10.29
CA LEU A 93 -13.11 17.27 -10.39
C LEU A 93 -12.77 18.66 -9.85
N ILE A 94 -11.68 18.80 -9.07
CA ILE A 94 -11.29 20.06 -8.41
C ILE A 94 -10.54 21.03 -9.36
N GLY A 95 -10.16 20.57 -10.55
CA GLY A 95 -9.45 21.39 -11.54
C GLY A 95 -7.92 21.29 -11.37
N GLY A 96 -7.24 20.94 -12.46
CA GLY A 96 -5.87 20.38 -12.48
C GLY A 96 -4.69 21.31 -12.16
N GLY A 97 -4.90 22.42 -11.44
CA GLY A 97 -3.80 23.23 -10.92
C GLY A 97 -3.27 22.61 -9.63
N PHE A 98 -2.03 22.12 -9.61
CA PHE A 98 -1.40 21.67 -8.37
C PHE A 98 -0.21 22.54 -7.96
N GLU A 99 -0.20 22.93 -6.70
CA GLU A 99 0.99 23.52 -6.10
C GLU A 99 1.99 22.41 -5.74
N LYS A 100 3.25 22.60 -6.14
CA LYS A 100 4.33 21.67 -5.75
C LYS A 100 4.64 21.88 -4.27
N LEU A 101 4.49 20.83 -3.46
CA LEU A 101 5.12 20.75 -2.14
C LEU A 101 6.63 20.90 -2.30
N ARG A 102 7.17 22.07 -1.94
CA ARG A 102 8.62 22.28 -1.85
C ARG A 102 9.08 21.87 -0.45
N GLY A 103 10.15 21.10 -0.38
CA GLY A 103 10.85 20.86 0.88
C GLY A 103 11.45 22.19 1.35
N GLY A 104 11.16 22.59 2.58
CA GLY A 104 11.94 23.64 3.24
C GLY A 104 13.37 23.14 3.34
N ARG A 105 14.34 23.93 2.84
CA ARG A 105 15.73 23.76 3.23
C ARG A 105 15.81 24.17 4.70
N ASN A 106 15.83 23.20 5.59
CA ASN A 106 16.32 23.38 6.94
C ASN A 106 17.79 22.97 6.94
#